data_AF-A0A1Y6HMV5-F1
#
_entry.id   AF-A0A1Y6HMV5-F1
#
_cell.length_a   1.000
_cell.length_b   1.000
_cell.length_c   1.000
_cell.angle_alpha   90.00
_cell.angle_beta   90.00
_cell.angle_gamma   90.00
#
_symmetry.space_group_name_H-M   'P 1'
#
loop_
_entity.id
_entity.type
_entity.pdbx_description
1 polymer ?
#
loop_
_entity_poly.entity_id
_entity_poly.type
_entity_poly.pdbx_seq_one_letter_code
_entity_poly.pdbx_strand_id
1 'polypeptide(L)'
;MQRYAGNPWLIRVTHDLHRILKMHRGRQLPTPERMAPSMAGHRELMACVRRGDAEGAERTMHTHLLSQGQALAAYVAAGGMLNVPAPLPRAGGV
;
A
#
# COMPACT_ATOMS: atom_id res chain seq x y z
N MET A 1 12.48 6.91 -0.05
CA MET A 1 11.67 8.02 -0.59
C MET A 1 11.08 8.89 0.50
N GLN A 2 10.14 8.39 1.31
CA GLN A 2 9.40 9.24 2.27
C GLN A 2 10.27 9.96 3.31
N ARG A 3 11.37 9.35 3.79
CA ARG A 3 12.35 9.98 4.69
C ARG A 3 13.02 11.26 4.17
N TYR A 4 12.99 11.48 2.85
CA TYR A 4 13.58 12.67 2.21
C TYR A 4 12.60 13.83 2.10
N ALA A 5 11.32 13.63 2.45
CA ALA A 5 10.30 14.68 2.41
C ALA A 5 10.45 15.73 3.54
N GLY A 6 11.35 15.51 4.51
CA GLY A 6 11.60 16.44 5.61
C GLY A 6 10.43 16.66 6.58
N ASN A 7 9.30 15.96 6.39
CA ASN A 7 8.09 16.12 7.18
C ASN A 7 7.81 14.85 8.04
N PRO A 8 8.08 14.90 9.36
CA PRO A 8 7.93 13.75 10.25
C PRO A 8 6.50 13.21 10.35
N TRP A 9 5.49 14.08 10.21
CA TRP A 9 4.09 13.69 10.25
C TRP A 9 3.68 12.93 8.99
N LEU A 10 4.09 13.43 7.83
CA LEU A 10 3.82 12.81 6.53
C LEU A 10 4.51 11.45 6.41
N ILE A 11 5.72 11.31 6.96
CA ILE A 11 6.44 10.03 7.07
C ILE A 11 5.63 9.04 7.92
N ARG A 12 5.12 9.46 9.09
CA ARG A 12 4.37 8.59 10.00
C ARG A 12 3.06 8.10 9.39
N VAL A 13 2.25 9.01 8.85
CA VAL A 13 0.97 8.67 8.23
C VAL A 13 1.16 7.76 7.02
N THR A 14 2.17 8.03 6.18
CA THR A 14 2.44 7.18 5.01
C THR A 14 3.00 5.81 5.40
N HIS A 15 3.81 5.75 6.46
CA HIS A 15 4.31 4.49 7.02
C HIS A 15 3.17 3.63 7.59
N ASP A 16 2.26 4.23 8.36
CA ASP A 16 1.13 3.51 8.96
C ASP A 16 0.17 3.01 7.87
N LEU A 17 -0.11 3.84 6.87
CA LEU A 17 -0.86 3.44 5.68
C LEU A 17 -0.15 2.28 4.94
N HIS A 18 1.16 2.37 4.73
CA HIS A 18 1.94 1.30 4.10
C HIS A 18 1.88 -0.01 4.90
N ARG A 19 1.92 0.06 6.24
CA ARG A 19 1.85 -1.12 7.12
C ARG A 19 0.48 -1.80 7.03
N ILE A 20 -0.60 -1.03 7.02
CA ILE A 20 -1.97 -1.53 6.80
C ILE A 20 -2.08 -2.17 5.41
N LEU A 21 -1.66 -1.46 4.36
CA LEU A 21 -1.70 -1.95 2.99
C LEU A 21 -0.83 -3.22 2.79
N LYS A 22 0.35 -3.29 3.40
CA LYS A 22 1.24 -4.47 3.36
C LYS A 22 0.59 -5.70 4.00
N MET A 23 -0.11 -5.53 5.13
CA MET A 23 -0.85 -6.62 5.78
C MET A 23 -1.98 -7.17 4.90
N HIS A 24 -2.59 -6.33 4.07
CA HIS A 24 -3.60 -6.76 3.10
C HIS A 24 -3.00 -7.28 1.78
N ARG A 25 -1.80 -6.83 1.41
CA ARG A 25 -1.11 -7.23 0.18
C ARG A 25 -0.88 -8.74 0.12
N GLY A 26 -0.47 -9.37 1.23
CA GLY A 26 -0.27 -10.82 1.31
C GLY A 26 -1.53 -11.65 1.03
N ARG A 27 -2.73 -11.07 1.13
CA ARG A 27 -4.02 -11.71 0.85
C ARG A 27 -4.58 -11.38 -0.54
N GLN A 28 -4.04 -10.36 -1.22
CA GLN A 28 -4.39 -9.99 -2.60
C GLN A 28 -3.39 -10.56 -3.64
N LEU A 29 -2.34 -11.23 -3.19
CA LEU A 29 -1.21 -11.67 -4.00
C LEU A 29 -1.38 -12.95 -4.84
N PRO A 30 -2.53 -13.66 -4.92
CA PRO A 30 -2.65 -14.76 -5.89
C PRO A 30 -3.00 -14.34 -7.32
N THR A 31 -3.24 -13.07 -7.65
CA THR A 31 -3.68 -12.67 -9.00
C THR A 31 -2.55 -12.01 -9.82
N PRO A 32 -2.00 -12.68 -10.86
CA PRO A 32 -0.91 -12.15 -11.70
C PRO A 32 -1.20 -10.78 -12.32
N GLU A 33 -2.48 -10.51 -12.58
CA GLU A 33 -2.99 -9.31 -13.26
C GLU A 33 -2.65 -8.00 -12.55
N ARG A 34 -2.40 -8.03 -11.24
CA ARG A 34 -2.18 -6.81 -10.43
C ARG A 34 -0.73 -6.51 -10.10
N MET A 35 0.16 -7.50 -10.20
CA MET A 35 1.57 -7.31 -9.85
C MET A 35 2.30 -6.43 -10.87
N ALA A 36 2.11 -6.69 -12.16
CA ALA A 36 2.77 -5.95 -13.22
C ALA A 36 2.38 -4.45 -13.23
N PRO A 37 1.08 -4.07 -13.14
CA PRO A 37 0.69 -2.66 -13.03
C PRO A 37 1.23 -1.97 -11.79
N SER A 38 1.23 -2.64 -10.63
CA SER A 38 1.80 -2.06 -9.40
C SER A 38 3.29 -1.77 -9.57
N MET A 39 4.04 -2.65 -10.23
CA MET A 39 5.47 -2.47 -10.43
C MET A 39 5.79 -1.39 -11.46
N ALA A 40 4.97 -1.28 -12.52
CA ALA A 40 5.08 -0.18 -13.48
C ALA A 40 4.92 1.18 -12.78
N GLY A 41 3.90 1.35 -11.93
CA GLY A 41 3.68 2.60 -11.18
C GLY A 41 4.87 3.00 -10.29
N HIS A 42 5.52 2.03 -9.62
CA HIS A 42 6.72 2.32 -8.84
C HIS A 42 7.93 2.73 -9.70
N ARG A 43 8.10 2.11 -10.87
CA ARG A 43 9.17 2.47 -11.80
C ARG A 43 9.00 3.87 -12.37
N GLU A 44 7.76 4.24 -12.69
CA GLU A 44 7.43 5.57 -13.19
C GLU A 44 7.67 6.65 -12.12
N LEU A 45 7.22 6.40 -10.88
CA LEU A 45 7.49 7.31 -9.76
C LEU A 45 9.00 7.54 -9.58
N MET A 46 9.80 6.48 -9.67
CA MET A 46 11.26 6.59 -9.58
C MET A 46 11.86 7.34 -10.78
N ALA A 47 11.25 7.24 -11.97
CA ALA A 47 11.66 8.02 -13.14
C ALA A 47 11.39 9.51 -12.95
N CYS A 48 10.19 9.88 -12.47
CA CYS A 48 9.84 11.27 -12.12
C CYS A 48 10.81 11.86 -11.10
N VAL A 49 11.15 11.11 -10.05
CA VAL A 49 12.08 11.60 -9.03
C VAL A 49 13.50 11.77 -9.59
N ARG A 50 13.98 10.86 -10.45
CA ARG A 50 15.30 11.01 -11.08
C ARG A 50 15.39 12.22 -12.00
N ARG A 51 14.30 12.61 -12.68
CA ARG A 51 14.25 13.79 -13.56
C ARG A 51 13.91 15.10 -12.83
N GLY A 52 13.68 15.06 -11.51
CA GLY A 52 13.26 16.23 -10.73
C GLY A 52 11.81 16.68 -11.00
N ASP A 53 10.97 15.83 -11.57
CA ASP A 53 9.59 16.14 -11.91
C ASP A 53 8.67 15.88 -10.71
N ALA A 54 8.47 16.93 -9.90
CA ALA A 54 7.64 16.87 -8.71
C ALA A 54 6.17 16.60 -9.03
N GLU A 55 5.61 17.27 -10.05
CA GLU A 55 4.20 17.12 -10.45
C GLU A 55 3.91 15.73 -11.03
N GLY A 56 4.83 15.18 -11.82
CA GLY A 56 4.73 13.81 -12.31
C GLY A 56 4.81 12.78 -11.18
N ALA A 57 5.68 13.02 -10.19
CA ALA A 57 5.78 12.15 -9.02
C ALA A 57 4.49 12.18 -8.17
N GLU A 58 3.90 13.36 -7.97
CA GLU A 58 2.64 13.52 -7.26
C GLU A 58 1.49 12.81 -7.98
N ARG A 59 1.30 13.08 -9.27
CA ARG A 59 0.25 12.43 -10.09
C ARG A 59 0.39 10.91 -10.07
N THR A 60 1.60 10.41 -10.22
CA THR A 60 1.88 8.97 -10.20
C THR A 60 1.55 8.36 -8.84
N MET A 61 1.91 9.02 -7.74
CA MET A 61 1.59 8.56 -6.39
C MET A 61 0.09 8.60 -6.11
N HIS A 62 -0.60 9.66 -6.53
CA HIS A 62 -2.04 9.80 -6.37
C HIS A 62 -2.80 8.66 -7.09
N THR A 63 -2.47 8.42 -8.36
CA THR A 63 -3.04 7.30 -9.12
C THR A 63 -2.74 5.94 -8.46
N HIS A 64 -1.52 5.76 -7.95
CA HIS A 64 -1.14 4.53 -7.25
C HIS A 64 -1.97 4.30 -5.98
N LEU A 65 -2.24 5.35 -5.19
CA LEU A 65 -3.06 5.27 -3.98
C LEU A 65 -4.52 4.94 -4.32
N LEU A 66 -5.11 5.59 -5.33
CA LEU A 66 -6.47 5.30 -5.78
C LEU A 66 -6.62 3.86 -6.26
N SER A 67 -5.67 3.35 -7.05
CA SER A 67 -5.65 1.95 -7.50
C SER A 67 -5.58 0.96 -6.33
N GLN A 68 -4.82 1.28 -5.28
CA GLN A 68 -4.79 0.47 -4.06
C GLN A 68 -6.13 0.53 -3.29
N GLY A 69 -6.77 1.69 -3.22
CA GLY A 69 -8.09 1.85 -2.62
C GLY A 69 -9.17 1.02 -3.33
N GLN A 70 -9.21 1.07 -4.66
CA GLN A 70 -10.13 0.26 -5.48
C GLN A 70 -9.92 -1.24 -5.24
N ALA A 71 -8.67 -1.68 -5.18
CA ALA A 71 -8.37 -3.09 -4.93
C ALA A 71 -8.73 -3.52 -3.51
N LEU A 72 -8.59 -2.64 -2.52
CA LEU A 72 -9.05 -2.90 -1.16
C LEU A 72 -10.58 -3.03 -1.12
N ALA A 73 -11.30 -2.14 -1.79
CA ALA A 73 -12.76 -2.20 -1.89
C ALA A 73 -13.22 -3.51 -2.56
N ALA A 74 -12.58 -3.92 -3.65
CA ALA A 74 -12.87 -5.19 -4.32
C ALA A 74 -12.60 -6.41 -3.42
N TYR A 75 -11.50 -6.39 -2.66
CA TYR A 75 -11.18 -7.45 -1.69
C TYR A 75 -12.23 -7.55 -0.58
N VAL A 76 -12.70 -6.42 -0.04
CA VAL A 76 -13.76 -6.40 0.98
C VAL A 76 -15.08 -6.90 0.39
N ALA A 77 -15.44 -6.49 -0.82
CA ALA A 77 -16.63 -6.96 -1.52
C ALA A 77 -16.61 -8.48 -1.77
N ALA A 78 -15.42 -9.07 -1.95
CA ALA A 78 -15.22 -10.52 -2.06
C ALA A 78 -15.23 -11.26 -0.71
N GLY A 79 -15.63 -10.61 0.39
CA GLY A 79 -15.70 -11.20 1.73
C GLY A 79 -14.43 -11.05 2.57
N GLY A 80 -13.44 -10.28 2.10
CA GLY A 80 -12.21 -10.01 2.82
C GLY A 80 -12.44 -9.11 4.04
N MET A 81 -12.02 -9.55 5.23
CA MET A 81 -12.13 -8.74 6.45
C MET A 81 -10.99 -7.71 6.58
N LEU A 82 -11.35 -6.47 6.92
CA LEU A 82 -10.42 -5.44 7.38
C LEU A 82 -10.15 -5.66 8.88
N ASN A 83 -8.89 -5.85 9.25
CA ASN A 83 -8.43 -6.02 10.64
C ASN A 83 -8.97 -7.28 11.37
N VAL A 84 -8.34 -8.44 11.14
CA VAL A 84 -8.52 -9.62 12.01
C VAL A 84 -7.62 -9.44 13.24
N PRO A 85 -8.17 -9.34 14.48
CA PRO A 85 -7.34 -9.36 15.67
C PRO A 85 -6.54 -10.67 15.68
N ALA A 86 -5.26 -10.59 16.06
CA ALA A 86 -4.44 -11.79 16.24
C ALA A 86 -5.21 -12.80 17.11
N PRO A 87 -5.25 -14.11 16.77
CA PRO A 87 -5.97 -15.09 17.57
C PRO A 87 -5.54 -14.96 19.02
N LEU A 88 -6.49 -14.72 19.92
CA LEU A 88 -6.19 -14.70 21.34
C LEU A 88 -5.60 -16.07 21.71
N PRO A 89 -4.49 -16.11 22.47
CA PRO A 89 -3.95 -17.38 22.95
C PRO A 89 -5.07 -18.12 23.68
N ARG A 90 -5.31 -19.38 23.32
CA ARG A 90 -6.33 -20.18 24.00
C ARG A 90 -5.91 -20.32 25.46
N ALA A 91 -6.71 -19.76 26.36
CA ALA A 91 -6.58 -20.02 27.78
C ALA A 91 -6.88 -21.51 28.00
N GLY A 92 -5.84 -22.31 28.17
CA GLY A 92 -5.96 -23.75 28.36
C GLY A 92 -4.62 -24.44 28.20
N GLY A 93 -3.84 -24.47 29.27
CA GLY A 93 -2.53 -25.13 29.29
C GLY A 93 -1.87 -25.08 30.68
N VAL A 94 -2.56 -25.61 31.69
CA VAL A 94 -1.97 -26.31 32.84
C VAL A 94 -2.82 -27.54 33.13
#